data_AF-A0A841IR33-F1
#
_entry.id   AF-A0A841IR33-F1
#
_cell.length_a   1.000
_cell.length_b   1.000
_cell.length_c   1.000
_cell.angle_alpha   90.00
_cell.angle_beta   90.00
_cell.angle_gamma   90.00
#
_symmetry.space_group_name_H-M   'P 1'
#
loop_
_entity.id
_entity.type
_entity.pdbx_description
1 polymer ?
#
loop_
_entity_poly.entity_id
_entity_poly.type
_entity_poly.pdbx_seq_one_letter_code
_entity_poly.pdbx_strand_id
1 'polypeptide(L)'
;MSRSQLGWSSTSPASYAEPRSGLVVHYDSSDQGLAAKSHDACLSYWKSTRDFHTGSARGWTDIGYCVDEDTQILTEDGWRSFEEIGAGDTVLTLDHRTGTSRWQPLLAVNVFPARPRRLLRMEGVGHSSLTTAEHRWPVERRARRERAWATSASLDRGDRILLAAPCTGLPQDPKWSDALVELVAWFWAEEDGTPTGSGAVLHRPERRGPGGAARLRGVLHTLFGPPCEDSAATAGDAPHWREERGRRGAEFHLSARAERLLREQAPGRVPSHAFLRSLTRAQLELFTGVCLAARGNGRSALGHGTREAAEAFQFAAILAGHATSLRHRPPGPRTGPRWRVELLRRAHVSPVAAAARTPAFTVAPESYGGRIWCPTTPDGTWLARRAGTVYFTGNSFMCCAHGYVLEGRGLYRQQAAQPGGNSTHYSVTLATGPKDEITAAQIDAVRALREWLVQDHGVSGRVLGHRDFISTSCPGDKAYRMVEDGTFEQPPGANTGGTNPLIGLKKGDSGEAVKALQELLRYAGQKEALGEHGVDGHYGDGTAEALRLARKSVGSAAKPGYGDKMTGHAYAQLIAAVSRHQSRPESTEAAAA
;
A
#
# COMPACT_ATOMS: atom_id res chain seq x y z
N MET A 1 -11.25 24.07 9.00
CA MET A 1 -11.89 24.03 7.67
C MET A 1 -11.74 22.64 7.08
N SER A 2 -12.85 22.03 6.68
CA SER A 2 -12.85 20.76 5.94
C SER A 2 -12.46 20.96 4.48
N ARG A 3 -12.13 19.86 3.78
CA ARG A 3 -11.78 19.87 2.36
C ARG A 3 -12.80 20.58 1.46
N SER A 4 -14.10 20.40 1.71
CA SER A 4 -15.15 21.09 0.93
C SER A 4 -15.15 22.60 1.17
N GLN A 5 -14.84 23.07 2.38
CA GLN A 5 -14.67 24.52 2.64
C GLN A 5 -13.42 25.11 1.98
N LEU A 6 -12.45 24.26 1.62
CA LEU A 6 -11.27 24.65 0.83
C LEU A 6 -11.55 24.63 -0.69
N GLY A 7 -12.73 24.15 -1.13
CA GLY A 7 -13.10 23.99 -2.53
C GLY A 7 -12.64 22.67 -3.15
N TRP A 8 -12.39 21.65 -2.33
CA TRP A 8 -11.93 20.32 -2.76
C TRP A 8 -12.99 19.24 -2.57
N SER A 9 -12.74 18.03 -3.10
CA SER A 9 -13.57 16.85 -2.85
C SER A 9 -13.73 16.61 -1.34
N SER A 10 -14.95 16.28 -0.89
CA SER A 10 -15.29 16.12 0.54
C SER A 10 -14.46 15.05 1.27
N THR A 11 -13.91 14.08 0.55
CA THR A 11 -12.88 13.16 1.04
C THR A 11 -11.65 13.22 0.14
N SER A 12 -10.49 12.86 0.69
CA SER A 12 -9.29 12.66 -0.12
C SER A 12 -9.32 11.30 -0.81
N PRO A 13 -8.86 11.18 -2.08
CA PRO A 13 -8.71 9.90 -2.76
C PRO A 13 -7.55 9.04 -2.21
N ALA A 14 -6.80 9.50 -1.19
CA ALA A 14 -5.91 8.64 -0.42
C ALA A 14 -6.68 7.45 0.21
N SER A 15 -6.03 6.31 0.43
CA SER A 15 -6.70 5.14 1.03
C SER A 15 -7.03 5.30 2.52
N TYR A 16 -7.98 4.49 2.98
CA TYR A 16 -8.45 4.46 4.37
C TYR A 16 -7.35 4.00 5.35
N ALA A 17 -7.38 4.54 6.55
CA ALA A 17 -6.68 4.06 7.75
C ALA A 17 -7.50 4.47 8.98
N GLU A 18 -7.19 3.96 10.17
CA GLU A 18 -7.85 4.43 11.40
C GLU A 18 -6.84 4.80 12.49
N PRO A 19 -6.24 6.00 12.40
CA PRO A 19 -5.25 6.45 13.36
C PRO A 19 -5.88 6.76 14.71
N ARG A 20 -5.61 5.95 15.74
CA ARG A 20 -6.13 6.11 17.12
C ARG A 20 -5.06 6.32 18.21
N SER A 21 -3.79 6.37 17.87
CA SER A 21 -2.66 6.42 18.81
C SER A 21 -2.18 7.82 19.19
N GLY A 22 -2.63 8.87 18.49
CA GLY A 22 -2.33 10.26 18.83
C GLY A 22 -2.25 11.20 17.62
N LEU A 23 -1.61 12.35 17.82
CA LEU A 23 -1.40 13.41 16.85
C LEU A 23 0.09 13.79 16.76
N VAL A 24 0.64 13.93 15.55
CA VAL A 24 2.07 14.18 15.34
C VAL A 24 2.32 15.54 14.70
N VAL A 25 3.06 16.39 15.40
CA VAL A 25 3.41 17.76 15.02
C VAL A 25 4.60 17.75 14.06
N HIS A 26 4.45 18.44 12.94
CA HIS A 26 5.51 18.68 11.96
C HIS A 26 5.66 20.19 11.73
N TYR A 27 6.56 20.60 10.84
CA TYR A 27 6.73 22.00 10.44
C TYR A 27 7.03 22.11 8.94
N ASP A 28 6.84 23.30 8.40
CA ASP A 28 6.94 23.59 6.96
C ASP A 28 8.39 23.64 6.44
N SER A 29 9.36 23.43 7.33
CA SER A 29 10.82 23.36 7.07
C SER A 29 11.44 24.60 6.42
N SER A 30 10.64 25.64 6.17
CA SER A 30 10.98 26.89 5.50
C SER A 30 10.19 28.03 6.16
N ASP A 31 10.83 29.18 6.39
CA ASP A 31 10.20 30.31 7.09
C ASP A 31 9.28 31.07 6.11
N GLN A 32 7.96 31.06 6.38
CA GLN A 32 6.92 31.62 5.50
C GLN A 32 6.33 32.93 6.03
N GLY A 33 6.57 33.31 7.29
CA GLY A 33 6.06 34.54 7.89
C GLY A 33 4.53 34.64 7.91
N LEU A 34 3.83 33.50 8.01
CA LEU A 34 2.36 33.44 7.86
C LEU A 34 1.59 34.09 9.02
N ALA A 35 2.19 34.20 10.21
CA ALA A 35 1.59 34.88 11.36
C ALA A 35 1.44 36.41 11.19
N ALA A 36 2.22 37.03 10.29
CA ALA A 36 2.20 38.47 10.03
C ALA A 36 1.36 38.86 8.78
N LYS A 37 0.48 37.96 8.32
CA LYS A 37 -0.35 38.10 7.10
C LYS A 37 -1.82 37.83 7.47
N SER A 38 -2.77 38.01 6.55
CA SER A 38 -4.16 37.59 6.82
C SER A 38 -4.31 36.07 6.80
N HIS A 39 -5.42 35.54 7.31
CA HIS A 39 -5.73 34.11 7.22
C HIS A 39 -5.76 33.61 5.75
N ASP A 40 -6.16 34.45 4.79
CA ASP A 40 -6.17 34.12 3.36
C ASP A 40 -4.79 33.78 2.82
N ALA A 41 -3.71 34.28 3.43
CA ALA A 41 -2.36 33.87 3.08
C ALA A 41 -2.09 32.41 3.49
N CYS A 42 -2.66 31.94 4.60
CA CYS A 42 -2.61 30.52 4.99
C CYS A 42 -3.47 29.64 4.06
N LEU A 43 -4.65 30.12 3.64
CA LEU A 43 -5.52 29.40 2.70
C LEU A 43 -4.90 29.32 1.31
N SER A 44 -4.33 30.42 0.83
CA SER A 44 -3.60 30.49 -0.44
C SER A 44 -2.33 29.66 -0.40
N TYR A 45 -1.60 29.66 0.73
CA TYR A 45 -0.47 28.77 0.93
C TYR A 45 -0.92 27.32 0.87
N TRP A 46 -1.93 26.90 1.64
CA TRP A 46 -2.32 25.50 1.70
C TRP A 46 -2.94 24.96 0.40
N LYS A 47 -3.67 25.81 -0.34
CA LYS A 47 -4.08 25.51 -1.72
C LYS A 47 -2.87 25.41 -2.64
N SER A 48 -1.95 26.37 -2.60
CA SER A 48 -0.70 26.32 -3.35
C SER A 48 0.11 25.06 -3.04
N THR A 49 0.28 24.66 -1.77
CA THR A 49 0.93 23.41 -1.36
C THR A 49 0.23 22.20 -1.96
N ARG A 50 -1.12 22.14 -1.89
CA ARG A 50 -1.86 21.05 -2.52
C ARG A 50 -1.72 21.06 -4.04
N ASP A 51 -1.86 22.18 -4.72
CA ASP A 51 -1.84 22.26 -6.18
C ASP A 51 -0.41 22.13 -6.75
N PHE A 52 0.60 22.55 -5.98
CA PHE A 52 2.02 22.23 -6.16
C PHE A 52 2.27 20.72 -6.10
N HIS A 53 1.49 19.98 -5.31
CA HIS A 53 1.54 18.52 -5.16
C HIS A 53 0.65 17.76 -6.17
N THR A 54 -0.62 18.13 -6.37
CA THR A 54 -1.60 17.45 -7.24
C THR A 54 -1.49 17.87 -8.71
N GLY A 55 -1.07 19.11 -8.98
CA GLY A 55 -0.98 19.67 -10.32
C GLY A 55 0.04 18.96 -11.20
N SER A 56 0.01 19.25 -12.51
CA SER A 56 0.78 18.53 -13.55
C SER A 56 2.26 18.31 -13.20
N ALA A 57 2.89 19.26 -12.51
CA ALA A 57 4.29 19.21 -12.07
C ALA A 57 4.60 18.27 -10.89
N ARG A 58 3.61 17.80 -10.11
CA ARG A 58 3.81 16.75 -9.09
C ARG A 58 2.82 15.58 -9.15
N GLY A 59 1.54 15.77 -9.46
CA GLY A 59 0.57 14.70 -9.75
C GLY A 59 0.17 13.81 -8.56
N TRP A 60 0.46 14.21 -7.33
CA TRP A 60 0.22 13.47 -6.09
C TRP A 60 -1.28 13.22 -5.88
N THR A 61 -1.67 12.04 -5.37
CA THR A 61 -3.07 11.63 -5.09
C THR A 61 -3.85 12.71 -4.35
N ASP A 62 -3.19 13.31 -3.36
CA ASP A 62 -3.57 14.59 -2.76
C ASP A 62 -2.25 15.23 -2.35
N ILE A 63 -1.65 14.70 -1.29
CA ILE A 63 -0.28 14.98 -0.89
C ILE A 63 0.43 13.63 -0.68
N GLY A 64 1.32 13.19 -1.60
CA GLY A 64 2.27 12.05 -1.49
C GLY A 64 2.95 11.53 -2.80
N TYR A 65 4.16 10.95 -2.64
CA TYR A 65 5.25 10.66 -3.61
C TYR A 65 5.13 9.39 -4.55
N CYS A 66 6.22 8.89 -5.22
CA CYS A 66 6.55 7.45 -5.57
C CYS A 66 7.53 7.10 -6.77
N VAL A 67 7.29 6.08 -7.64
CA VAL A 67 8.32 5.28 -8.40
C VAL A 67 8.18 5.28 -9.94
N ASP A 68 9.16 4.75 -10.68
CA ASP A 68 9.21 4.75 -12.17
C ASP A 68 8.44 3.63 -12.90
N GLU A 69 8.27 3.78 -14.22
CA GLU A 69 7.49 2.88 -15.09
C GLU A 69 8.07 1.45 -15.23
N ASP A 70 9.40 1.28 -15.17
CA ASP A 70 10.06 -0.03 -15.25
C ASP A 70 9.77 -0.92 -14.01
N THR A 71 9.24 -0.34 -12.94
CA THR A 71 8.93 -1.05 -11.70
C THR A 71 7.56 -1.73 -11.81
N GLN A 72 7.54 -3.06 -11.62
CA GLN A 72 6.36 -3.94 -11.61
C GLN A 72 5.97 -4.33 -10.17
N ILE A 73 4.75 -4.80 -9.95
CA ILE A 73 4.25 -5.40 -8.69
C ILE A 73 4.01 -6.91 -8.85
N LEU A 74 4.14 -7.67 -7.75
CA LEU A 74 3.75 -9.08 -7.71
C LEU A 74 2.24 -9.22 -7.42
N THR A 75 1.51 -9.78 -8.37
CA THR A 75 0.12 -10.22 -8.24
C THR A 75 0.03 -11.73 -7.99
N GLU A 76 -1.15 -12.22 -7.64
CA GLU A 76 -1.42 -13.67 -7.52
C GLU A 76 -1.16 -14.48 -8.81
N ASP A 77 -1.11 -13.83 -9.98
CA ASP A 77 -0.87 -14.47 -11.28
C ASP A 77 0.45 -14.03 -11.94
N GLY A 78 1.40 -13.54 -11.12
CA GLY A 78 2.74 -13.17 -11.56
C GLY A 78 2.99 -11.66 -11.55
N TRP A 79 4.01 -11.22 -12.30
CA TRP A 79 4.47 -9.83 -12.31
C TRP A 79 3.70 -8.97 -13.31
N ARG A 80 3.13 -7.86 -12.84
CA ARG A 80 2.38 -6.91 -13.67
C ARG A 80 2.92 -5.48 -13.52
N SER A 81 2.89 -4.71 -14.60
CA SER A 81 3.09 -3.25 -14.59
C SER A 81 1.87 -2.53 -14.02
N PHE A 82 1.94 -1.20 -13.89
CA PHE A 82 0.82 -0.37 -13.45
C PHE A 82 -0.31 -0.23 -14.49
N GLU A 83 -0.11 -0.66 -15.72
CA GLU A 83 -1.13 -0.65 -16.79
C GLU A 83 -1.97 -1.94 -16.81
N GLU A 84 -1.49 -2.98 -16.10
CA GLU A 84 -2.06 -4.34 -16.08
C GLU A 84 -2.76 -4.67 -14.74
N ILE A 85 -3.02 -3.66 -13.90
CA ILE A 85 -3.58 -3.79 -12.55
C ILE A 85 -4.63 -2.70 -12.26
N GLY A 86 -5.58 -3.02 -11.37
CA GLY A 86 -6.60 -2.11 -10.88
C GLY A 86 -6.90 -2.28 -9.39
N ALA A 87 -7.85 -1.49 -8.88
CA ALA A 87 -8.34 -1.69 -7.52
C ALA A 87 -9.09 -3.03 -7.43
N GLY A 88 -8.73 -3.86 -6.46
CA GLY A 88 -9.25 -5.22 -6.26
C GLY A 88 -8.27 -6.35 -6.61
N ASP A 89 -7.26 -6.12 -7.46
CA ASP A 89 -6.24 -7.14 -7.77
C ASP A 89 -5.49 -7.58 -6.50
N THR A 90 -5.34 -8.89 -6.29
CA THR A 90 -4.56 -9.40 -5.16
C THR A 90 -3.06 -9.23 -5.40
N VAL A 91 -2.37 -8.53 -4.51
CA VAL A 91 -0.93 -8.24 -4.57
C VAL A 91 -0.19 -8.69 -3.31
N LEU A 92 1.10 -9.02 -3.43
CA LEU A 92 1.91 -9.39 -2.27
C LEU A 92 2.42 -8.13 -1.54
N THR A 93 2.19 -8.08 -0.24
CA THR A 93 2.53 -6.97 0.67
C THR A 93 3.45 -7.45 1.80
N LEU A 94 3.91 -6.54 2.65
CA LEU A 94 4.72 -6.80 3.84
C LEU A 94 4.07 -6.17 5.08
N ASP A 95 3.68 -6.99 6.05
CA ASP A 95 3.41 -6.51 7.41
C ASP A 95 4.77 -6.13 8.02
N HIS A 96 5.13 -4.85 7.93
CA HIS A 96 6.44 -4.37 8.40
C HIS A 96 6.55 -4.32 9.94
N ARG A 97 5.51 -4.71 10.68
CA ARG A 97 5.59 -4.95 12.12
C ARG A 97 5.99 -6.40 12.41
N THR A 98 5.44 -7.39 11.71
CA THR A 98 5.86 -8.81 11.87
C THR A 98 7.13 -9.14 11.09
N GLY A 99 7.34 -8.49 9.93
CA GLY A 99 8.35 -8.87 8.95
C GLY A 99 7.93 -10.03 8.04
N THR A 100 6.63 -10.30 7.91
CA THR A 100 6.08 -11.38 7.06
C THR A 100 5.30 -10.81 5.88
N SER A 101 5.36 -11.49 4.74
CA SER A 101 4.60 -11.13 3.55
C SER A 101 3.19 -11.74 3.57
N ARG A 102 2.23 -11.07 2.92
CA ARG A 102 0.86 -11.58 2.77
C ARG A 102 0.20 -11.06 1.50
N TRP A 103 -0.75 -11.82 0.98
CA TRP A 103 -1.64 -11.39 -0.10
C TRP A 103 -2.68 -10.40 0.43
N GLN A 104 -2.90 -9.28 -0.28
CA GLN A 104 -3.91 -8.27 0.04
C GLN A 104 -4.52 -7.68 -1.24
N PRO A 105 -5.79 -7.21 -1.21
CA PRO A 105 -6.35 -6.46 -2.33
C PRO A 105 -5.66 -5.10 -2.50
N LEU A 106 -5.32 -4.78 -3.73
CA LEU A 106 -4.82 -3.48 -4.16
C LEU A 106 -5.95 -2.44 -4.04
N LEU A 107 -5.73 -1.35 -3.30
CA LEU A 107 -6.77 -0.35 -3.00
C LEU A 107 -6.87 0.74 -4.08
N ALA A 108 -5.76 1.08 -4.73
CA ALA A 108 -5.69 2.05 -5.82
C ALA A 108 -4.39 1.92 -6.60
N VAL A 109 -4.40 2.39 -7.86
CA VAL A 109 -3.23 2.53 -8.72
C VAL A 109 -3.11 4.01 -9.08
N ASN A 110 -2.16 4.71 -8.45
CA ASN A 110 -1.95 6.13 -8.67
C ASN A 110 -0.94 6.29 -9.81
N VAL A 111 -1.31 6.87 -10.94
CA VAL A 111 -0.42 7.11 -12.09
C VAL A 111 -0.29 8.61 -12.33
N PHE A 112 0.94 9.07 -12.50
CA PHE A 112 1.32 10.48 -12.48
C PHE A 112 1.96 10.79 -13.85
N PRO A 113 1.57 11.87 -14.56
CA PRO A 113 1.90 12.08 -15.98
C PRO A 113 3.41 12.15 -16.28
N ALA A 114 3.80 11.83 -17.51
CA ALA A 114 5.19 11.96 -17.97
C ALA A 114 5.65 13.43 -17.92
N ARG A 115 6.82 13.67 -17.35
CA ARG A 115 7.47 14.98 -17.22
C ARG A 115 8.91 14.84 -16.68
N PRO A 116 9.81 15.81 -16.94
CA PRO A 116 11.11 15.86 -16.29
C PRO A 116 11.01 15.87 -14.75
N ARG A 117 11.75 14.98 -14.10
CA ARG A 117 11.96 14.89 -12.65
C ARG A 117 13.42 14.54 -12.38
N ARG A 118 13.88 14.78 -11.15
CA ARG A 118 15.09 14.15 -10.60
C ARG A 118 14.66 13.05 -9.64
N LEU A 119 14.97 11.80 -9.98
CA LEU A 119 14.75 10.62 -9.14
C LEU A 119 16.08 10.14 -8.57
N LEU A 120 16.07 9.22 -7.61
CA LEU A 120 17.24 8.53 -7.12
C LEU A 120 17.26 7.10 -7.67
N ARG A 121 18.30 6.78 -8.46
CA ARG A 121 18.62 5.41 -8.86
C ARG A 121 19.47 4.75 -7.78
N MET A 122 19.13 3.50 -7.46
CA MET A 122 20.01 2.56 -6.75
C MET A 122 20.16 1.34 -7.64
N GLU A 123 21.38 0.95 -7.99
CA GLU A 123 21.62 -0.05 -9.06
C GLU A 123 22.77 -0.99 -8.70
N GLY A 124 22.60 -2.28 -8.98
CA GLY A 124 23.60 -3.31 -8.71
C GLY A 124 23.05 -4.72 -8.85
N VAL A 125 23.93 -5.73 -8.78
CA VAL A 125 23.65 -7.14 -9.15
C VAL A 125 22.43 -7.77 -8.46
N GLY A 126 22.03 -7.27 -7.29
CA GLY A 126 20.86 -7.75 -6.53
C GLY A 126 19.77 -6.71 -6.24
N HIS A 127 19.86 -5.48 -6.75
CA HIS A 127 18.85 -4.42 -6.54
C HIS A 127 18.96 -3.33 -7.62
N SER A 128 17.85 -3.04 -8.30
CA SER A 128 17.61 -1.89 -9.19
C SER A 128 16.37 -1.18 -8.68
N SER A 129 16.38 0.15 -8.51
CA SER A 129 15.18 0.93 -8.21
C SER A 129 15.36 2.39 -8.61
N LEU A 130 14.33 3.01 -9.19
CA LEU A 130 14.33 4.43 -9.55
C LEU A 130 13.10 5.11 -8.94
N THR A 131 13.31 6.06 -8.02
CA THR A 131 12.28 6.51 -7.07
C THR A 131 12.39 8.00 -6.74
N THR A 132 11.32 8.68 -6.34
CA THR A 132 11.43 10.06 -5.80
C THR A 132 12.27 10.08 -4.52
N ALA A 133 12.94 11.21 -4.23
CA ALA A 133 13.85 11.34 -3.10
C ALA A 133 13.19 11.04 -1.73
N GLU A 134 11.88 11.23 -1.63
CA GLU A 134 11.10 11.09 -0.41
C GLU A 134 10.28 9.78 -0.38
N HIS A 135 10.45 8.93 -1.40
CA HIS A 135 9.81 7.61 -1.47
C HIS A 135 10.21 6.75 -0.28
N ARG A 136 9.24 6.19 0.45
CA ARG A 136 9.47 5.53 1.74
C ARG A 136 9.86 4.06 1.57
N TRP A 137 10.78 3.58 2.42
CA TRP A 137 11.29 2.21 2.45
C TRP A 137 11.09 1.56 3.82
N PRO A 138 10.51 0.35 3.90
CA PRO A 138 10.59 -0.50 5.08
C PRO A 138 12.00 -1.10 5.19
N VAL A 139 12.69 -0.83 6.31
CA VAL A 139 14.09 -1.22 6.50
C VAL A 139 14.36 -1.92 7.83
N GLU A 140 15.40 -2.77 7.86
CA GLU A 140 15.96 -3.33 9.11
C GLU A 140 17.27 -2.63 9.50
N ARG A 141 17.39 -2.16 10.74
CA ARG A 141 18.62 -1.51 11.24
C ARG A 141 19.47 -2.49 12.05
N ARG A 142 20.60 -2.94 11.47
CA ARG A 142 21.44 -4.01 12.06
C ARG A 142 21.82 -3.76 13.52
N ALA A 143 22.20 -2.52 13.86
CA ALA A 143 22.70 -2.16 15.17
C ALA A 143 21.63 -2.19 16.29
N ARG A 144 20.35 -2.06 15.94
CA ARG A 144 19.23 -2.00 16.89
C ARG A 144 18.26 -3.19 16.78
N ARG A 145 18.46 -4.07 15.79
CA ARG A 145 17.53 -5.18 15.42
C ARG A 145 16.09 -4.69 15.17
N GLU A 146 16.00 -3.46 14.68
CA GLU A 146 14.79 -2.63 14.63
C GLU A 146 14.18 -2.64 13.21
N ARG A 147 12.85 -2.68 13.12
CA ARG A 147 12.10 -2.41 11.88
C ARG A 147 11.75 -0.93 11.84
N ALA A 148 12.37 -0.20 10.93
CA ALA A 148 12.25 1.26 10.82
C ALA A 148 11.77 1.66 9.41
N TRP A 149 11.50 2.95 9.22
CA TRP A 149 11.23 3.54 7.92
C TRP A 149 12.29 4.57 7.56
N ALA A 150 12.70 4.56 6.30
CA ALA A 150 13.55 5.59 5.68
C ALA A 150 12.85 6.20 4.45
N THR A 151 13.39 7.28 3.89
CA THR A 151 13.11 7.70 2.52
C THR A 151 14.33 7.50 1.64
N SER A 152 14.19 7.52 0.30
CA SER A 152 15.31 7.39 -0.63
C SER A 152 16.48 8.35 -0.32
N ALA A 153 16.20 9.56 0.15
CA ALA A 153 17.18 10.56 0.57
C ALA A 153 17.64 10.43 2.03
N SER A 154 16.89 9.76 2.90
CA SER A 154 17.26 9.54 4.31
C SER A 154 17.89 8.17 4.59
N LEU A 155 18.08 7.33 3.57
CA LEU A 155 18.74 6.03 3.72
C LEU A 155 20.20 6.20 4.12
N ASP A 156 20.64 5.42 5.12
CA ASP A 156 22.01 5.44 5.62
C ASP A 156 22.79 4.12 5.40
N ARG A 157 23.97 4.00 6.01
CA ARG A 157 24.84 2.81 5.92
C ARG A 157 24.38 1.63 6.81
N GLY A 158 23.53 1.87 7.79
CA GLY A 158 22.95 0.88 8.71
C GLY A 158 21.62 0.30 8.24
N ASP A 159 20.90 1.03 7.37
CA ASP A 159 19.64 0.61 6.76
C ASP A 159 19.76 -0.63 5.86
N ARG A 160 18.71 -1.45 5.83
CA ARG A 160 18.59 -2.65 5.01
C ARG A 160 17.21 -2.75 4.37
N ILE A 161 17.13 -2.52 3.06
CA ILE A 161 15.91 -2.79 2.28
C ILE A 161 15.74 -4.32 2.19
N LEU A 162 14.54 -4.81 2.48
CA LEU A 162 14.20 -6.22 2.43
C LEU A 162 14.00 -6.67 0.97
N LEU A 163 14.61 -7.80 0.60
CA LEU A 163 14.51 -8.45 -0.72
C LEU A 163 13.60 -9.70 -0.70
N ALA A 164 13.26 -10.19 0.50
CA ALA A 164 12.28 -11.25 0.73
C ALA A 164 11.78 -11.22 2.18
N ALA A 165 10.62 -11.84 2.41
CA ALA A 165 10.00 -12.05 3.72
C ALA A 165 9.18 -13.35 3.70
N PRO A 166 9.10 -14.14 4.79
CA PRO A 166 8.30 -15.36 4.83
C PRO A 166 6.82 -15.07 4.57
N CYS A 167 6.18 -15.85 3.68
CA CYS A 167 4.77 -15.65 3.35
C CYS A 167 3.85 -16.29 4.40
N THR A 168 3.03 -15.46 5.04
CA THR A 168 2.02 -15.85 6.05
C THR A 168 0.64 -16.17 5.47
N GLY A 169 0.50 -16.21 4.14
CA GLY A 169 -0.75 -16.55 3.44
C GLY A 169 -0.72 -17.90 2.70
N LEU A 170 0.15 -18.83 3.09
CA LEU A 170 0.29 -20.15 2.44
C LEU A 170 -0.57 -21.23 3.11
N PRO A 171 -1.04 -22.23 2.36
CA PRO A 171 -1.63 -23.46 2.92
C PRO A 171 -0.72 -24.09 3.99
N GLN A 172 -1.33 -24.53 5.10
CA GLN A 172 -0.64 -25.31 6.12
C GLN A 172 -0.70 -26.80 5.78
N ASP A 173 -1.89 -27.29 5.45
CA ASP A 173 -2.13 -28.66 5.00
C ASP A 173 -1.82 -28.85 3.50
N PRO A 174 -1.17 -29.96 3.10
CA PRO A 174 -0.82 -30.23 1.72
C PRO A 174 -2.03 -30.66 0.88
N LYS A 175 -2.44 -29.81 -0.07
CA LYS A 175 -3.47 -30.15 -1.07
C LYS A 175 -3.04 -31.30 -2.00
N TRP A 176 -1.74 -31.41 -2.26
CA TRP A 176 -1.14 -32.36 -3.20
C TRP A 176 -0.15 -33.26 -2.47
N SER A 177 0.14 -34.45 -3.00
CA SER A 177 1.22 -35.28 -2.47
C SER A 177 2.58 -34.71 -2.86
N ASP A 178 3.57 -34.84 -1.97
CA ASP A 178 4.96 -34.43 -2.23
C ASP A 178 5.54 -35.09 -3.49
N ALA A 179 5.13 -36.34 -3.78
CA ALA A 179 5.47 -37.03 -5.01
C ALA A 179 4.94 -36.30 -6.26
N LEU A 180 3.71 -35.79 -6.25
CA LEU A 180 3.17 -35.01 -7.38
C LEU A 180 3.91 -33.67 -7.52
N VAL A 181 4.18 -32.98 -6.40
CA VAL A 181 4.93 -31.72 -6.39
C VAL A 181 6.34 -31.90 -6.97
N GLU A 182 7.02 -32.98 -6.59
CA GLU A 182 8.31 -33.34 -7.16
C GLU A 182 8.21 -33.73 -8.64
N LEU A 183 7.20 -34.50 -9.06
CA LEU A 183 7.04 -34.87 -10.47
C LEU A 183 6.78 -33.65 -11.35
N VAL A 184 6.01 -32.66 -10.88
CA VAL A 184 5.82 -31.38 -11.58
C VAL A 184 7.14 -30.60 -11.70
N ALA A 185 7.99 -30.61 -10.67
CA ALA A 185 9.33 -30.02 -10.74
C ALA A 185 10.25 -30.73 -11.77
N TRP A 186 10.17 -32.07 -11.86
CA TRP A 186 10.88 -32.84 -12.90
C TRP A 186 10.28 -32.65 -14.31
N PHE A 187 8.98 -32.37 -14.43
CA PHE A 187 8.29 -32.13 -15.71
C PHE A 187 8.60 -30.74 -16.29
N TRP A 188 8.67 -29.72 -15.42
CA TRP A 188 9.19 -28.38 -15.72
C TRP A 188 10.69 -28.40 -16.07
N ALA A 189 11.46 -29.35 -15.55
CA ALA A 189 12.90 -29.39 -15.79
C ALA A 189 13.30 -29.69 -17.24
N GLU A 190 12.39 -30.27 -18.04
CA GLU A 190 12.62 -30.63 -19.44
C GLU A 190 12.23 -29.47 -20.38
N GLU A 191 13.20 -28.92 -21.12
CA GLU A 191 12.94 -27.96 -22.21
C GLU A 191 12.64 -28.68 -23.53
N ASP A 192 13.39 -29.75 -23.83
CA ASP A 192 13.35 -30.44 -25.11
C ASP A 192 12.37 -31.63 -25.04
N GLY A 193 11.13 -31.40 -25.45
CA GLY A 193 10.08 -32.41 -25.48
C GLY A 193 9.00 -32.12 -26.50
N THR A 194 9.18 -32.63 -27.73
CA THR A 194 8.13 -32.66 -28.76
C THR A 194 6.90 -33.39 -28.23
N PRO A 195 5.67 -32.83 -28.37
CA PRO A 195 4.46 -33.56 -28.02
C PRO A 195 4.28 -34.76 -28.97
N THR A 196 4.45 -35.98 -28.48
CA THR A 196 4.35 -37.20 -29.31
C THR A 196 2.92 -37.67 -29.52
N GLY A 197 1.93 -37.02 -28.89
CA GLY A 197 0.53 -37.47 -28.83
C GLY A 197 0.30 -38.69 -27.92
N SER A 198 1.33 -39.48 -27.65
CA SER A 198 1.30 -40.70 -26.85
C SER A 198 1.63 -40.51 -25.36
N GLY A 199 2.26 -39.39 -24.99
CA GLY A 199 2.59 -39.06 -23.61
C GLY A 199 3.80 -38.14 -23.46
N ALA A 200 4.41 -38.13 -22.28
CA ALA A 200 5.60 -37.33 -21.96
C ALA A 200 6.83 -38.20 -21.67
N VAL A 201 7.99 -37.78 -22.17
CA VAL A 201 9.30 -38.34 -21.77
C VAL A 201 10.00 -37.37 -20.80
N LEU A 202 10.71 -37.93 -19.81
CA LEU A 202 11.61 -37.23 -18.90
C LEU A 202 13.00 -37.89 -18.95
N HIS A 203 14.05 -37.13 -19.29
CA HIS A 203 15.39 -37.66 -19.52
C HIS A 203 16.30 -37.37 -18.31
N ARG A 204 16.89 -38.39 -17.69
CA ARG A 204 17.83 -38.21 -16.56
C ARG A 204 19.24 -38.59 -16.99
N PRO A 205 20.04 -37.64 -17.51
CA PRO A 205 21.38 -37.90 -18.00
C PRO A 205 22.35 -38.19 -16.85
N GLU A 206 23.11 -39.27 -16.98
CA GLU A 206 24.02 -39.80 -15.95
C GLU A 206 25.04 -38.76 -15.45
N ARG A 207 25.45 -37.84 -16.34
CA ARG A 207 26.35 -36.71 -16.05
C ARG A 207 25.85 -35.73 -14.98
N ARG A 208 24.56 -35.75 -14.59
CA ARG A 208 24.02 -34.96 -13.46
C ARG A 208 24.05 -35.72 -12.12
N GLY A 209 24.56 -36.95 -12.10
CA GLY A 209 24.72 -37.78 -10.90
C GLY A 209 23.60 -38.83 -10.74
N PRO A 210 23.91 -40.01 -10.17
CA PRO A 210 23.00 -41.17 -10.22
C PRO A 210 21.71 -41.01 -9.40
N GLY A 211 21.72 -40.17 -8.36
CA GLY A 211 20.59 -40.01 -7.45
C GLY A 211 19.32 -39.47 -8.11
N GLY A 212 19.43 -38.66 -9.18
CA GLY A 212 18.26 -38.05 -9.84
C GLY A 212 17.33 -39.08 -10.50
N ALA A 213 17.88 -40.09 -11.17
CA ALA A 213 17.09 -41.15 -11.79
C ALA A 213 16.45 -42.08 -10.73
N ALA A 214 17.18 -42.40 -9.65
CA ALA A 214 16.63 -43.20 -8.56
C ALA A 214 15.47 -42.48 -7.82
N ARG A 215 15.60 -41.18 -7.59
CA ARG A 215 14.59 -40.36 -6.92
C ARG A 215 13.31 -40.23 -7.78
N LEU A 216 13.46 -39.91 -9.07
CA LEU A 216 12.32 -39.87 -10.01
C LEU A 216 11.61 -41.23 -10.12
N ARG A 217 12.36 -42.35 -10.13
CA ARG A 217 11.77 -43.70 -10.13
C ARG A 217 10.89 -43.95 -8.89
N GLY A 218 11.36 -43.56 -7.70
CA GLY A 218 10.58 -43.67 -6.46
C GLY A 218 9.28 -42.85 -6.52
N VAL A 219 9.37 -41.61 -7.00
CA VAL A 219 8.21 -40.71 -7.20
C VAL A 219 7.18 -41.30 -8.15
N LEU A 220 7.61 -41.82 -9.31
CA LEU A 220 6.71 -42.46 -10.27
C LEU A 220 6.06 -43.73 -9.70
N HIS A 221 6.83 -44.53 -8.96
CA HIS A 221 6.30 -45.69 -8.24
C HIS A 221 5.25 -45.31 -7.18
N THR A 222 5.44 -44.20 -6.47
CA THR A 222 4.49 -43.70 -5.45
C THR A 222 3.18 -43.19 -6.08
N LEU A 223 3.22 -42.65 -7.30
CA LEU A 223 2.05 -42.06 -7.96
C LEU A 223 1.27 -43.05 -8.84
N PHE A 224 1.97 -43.98 -9.49
CA PHE A 224 1.43 -44.79 -10.60
C PHE A 224 1.70 -46.30 -10.45
N GLY A 225 2.31 -46.74 -9.34
CA GLY A 225 2.71 -48.13 -9.14
C GLY A 225 3.98 -48.53 -9.91
N PRO A 226 4.33 -49.83 -9.96
CA PRO A 226 5.54 -50.31 -10.64
C PRO A 226 5.55 -49.97 -12.14
N PRO A 227 6.72 -49.90 -12.79
CA PRO A 227 6.80 -49.65 -14.22
C PRO A 227 6.17 -50.80 -15.02
N CYS A 228 5.51 -50.48 -16.12
CA CYS A 228 5.04 -51.48 -17.08
C CYS A 228 6.20 -51.97 -17.96
N GLU A 229 6.26 -53.28 -18.19
CA GLU A 229 7.23 -53.90 -19.11
C GLU A 229 6.73 -53.86 -20.57
N ASP A 230 5.42 -53.99 -20.79
CA ASP A 230 4.79 -53.99 -22.12
C ASP A 230 4.53 -52.60 -22.70
N SER A 231 4.68 -52.48 -24.02
CA SER A 231 4.25 -51.33 -24.81
C SER A 231 2.75 -51.39 -25.16
N ALA A 232 1.93 -50.80 -24.27
CA ALA A 232 0.59 -50.25 -24.57
C ALA A 232 -0.57 -51.22 -24.92
N ALA A 233 -0.43 -52.55 -24.74
CA ALA A 233 -1.50 -53.51 -25.04
C ALA A 233 -2.39 -53.92 -23.84
N THR A 234 -1.81 -53.97 -22.63
CA THR A 234 -2.41 -54.66 -21.46
C THR A 234 -2.72 -53.72 -20.27
N ALA A 235 -2.16 -52.52 -20.24
CA ALA A 235 -2.54 -51.49 -19.28
C ALA A 235 -3.83 -50.80 -19.71
N GLY A 236 -4.87 -50.81 -18.86
CA GLY A 236 -6.13 -50.08 -19.11
C GLY A 236 -5.98 -48.56 -18.97
N ASP A 237 -7.09 -47.82 -18.87
CA ASP A 237 -7.14 -46.33 -18.79
C ASP A 237 -6.50 -45.72 -17.50
N ALA A 238 -5.73 -46.51 -16.75
CA ALA A 238 -4.97 -46.05 -15.59
C ALA A 238 -3.69 -45.31 -16.02
N PRO A 239 -3.29 -44.24 -15.30
CA PRO A 239 -2.00 -43.58 -15.52
C PRO A 239 -0.85 -44.54 -15.16
N HIS A 240 0.09 -44.70 -16.09
CA HIS A 240 1.19 -45.66 -16.00
C HIS A 240 2.46 -45.09 -16.65
N TRP A 241 3.60 -45.77 -16.46
CA TRP A 241 4.91 -45.34 -16.93
C TRP A 241 5.83 -46.55 -17.19
N ARG A 242 6.92 -46.34 -17.93
CA ARG A 242 8.02 -47.30 -18.10
C ARG A 242 9.39 -46.60 -18.04
N GLU A 243 10.45 -47.35 -17.76
CA GLU A 243 11.83 -46.86 -17.74
C GLU A 243 12.67 -47.54 -18.84
N GLU A 244 13.22 -46.74 -19.75
CA GLU A 244 14.19 -47.19 -20.74
C GLU A 244 15.60 -46.75 -20.31
N ARG A 245 16.55 -47.70 -20.24
CA ARG A 245 17.92 -47.44 -19.76
C ARG A 245 18.92 -47.49 -20.93
N GLY A 246 19.45 -46.33 -21.31
CA GLY A 246 20.41 -46.19 -22.40
C GLY A 246 21.82 -45.83 -21.92
N ARG A 247 22.82 -45.91 -22.82
CA ARG A 247 24.23 -45.55 -22.57
C ARG A 247 24.49 -44.04 -22.31
N ARG A 248 23.45 -43.26 -22.02
CA ARG A 248 23.50 -41.80 -21.78
C ARG A 248 22.72 -41.36 -20.53
N GLY A 249 21.94 -42.26 -19.93
CA GLY A 249 21.01 -41.96 -18.84
C GLY A 249 19.78 -42.87 -18.87
N ALA A 250 18.79 -42.56 -18.02
CA ALA A 250 17.49 -43.21 -18.01
C ALA A 250 16.41 -42.29 -18.59
N GLU A 251 15.51 -42.85 -19.39
CA GLU A 251 14.36 -42.18 -19.98
C GLU A 251 13.09 -42.74 -19.36
N PHE A 252 12.26 -41.85 -18.79
CA PHE A 252 11.02 -42.22 -18.12
C PHE A 252 9.86 -41.79 -19.02
N HIS A 253 9.17 -42.77 -19.61
CA HIS A 253 8.06 -42.55 -20.52
C HIS A 253 6.75 -42.65 -19.73
N LEU A 254 5.99 -41.56 -19.69
CA LEU A 254 4.70 -41.44 -19.01
C LEU A 254 3.58 -41.60 -20.03
N SER A 255 2.53 -42.36 -19.69
CA SER A 255 1.34 -42.45 -20.54
C SER A 255 0.62 -41.10 -20.66
N ALA A 256 -0.13 -40.90 -21.74
CA ALA A 256 -0.95 -39.69 -21.93
C ALA A 256 -1.88 -39.39 -20.73
N ARG A 257 -2.35 -40.42 -20.02
CA ARG A 257 -3.19 -40.25 -18.81
C ARG A 257 -2.39 -39.70 -17.62
N ALA A 258 -1.14 -40.11 -17.45
CA ALA A 258 -0.22 -39.60 -16.44
C ALA A 258 0.28 -38.19 -16.80
N GLU A 259 0.61 -37.94 -18.08
CA GLU A 259 0.97 -36.62 -18.58
C GLU A 259 -0.18 -35.60 -18.39
N ARG A 260 -1.44 -35.99 -18.60
CA ARG A 260 -2.61 -35.11 -18.42
C ARG A 260 -2.65 -34.49 -17.02
N LEU A 261 -2.39 -35.27 -15.98
CA LEU A 261 -2.31 -34.80 -14.58
C LEU A 261 -1.21 -33.74 -14.38
N LEU A 262 -0.10 -33.85 -15.11
CA LEU A 262 0.99 -32.87 -15.05
C LEU A 262 0.68 -31.61 -15.86
N ARG A 263 0.01 -31.74 -17.01
CA ARG A 263 -0.42 -30.61 -17.84
C ARG A 263 -1.55 -29.79 -17.20
N GLU A 264 -2.40 -30.40 -16.38
CA GLU A 264 -3.39 -29.69 -15.55
C GLU A 264 -2.73 -28.72 -14.57
N GLN A 265 -1.59 -29.09 -13.97
CA GLN A 265 -0.87 -28.24 -12.99
C GLN A 265 0.18 -27.33 -13.65
N ALA A 266 0.81 -27.81 -14.72
CA ALA A 266 1.85 -27.14 -15.48
C ALA A 266 1.57 -27.11 -17.01
N PRO A 267 0.61 -26.28 -17.48
CA PRO A 267 0.36 -26.07 -18.90
C PRO A 267 1.64 -25.68 -19.64
N GLY A 268 1.91 -26.31 -20.79
CA GLY A 268 3.14 -26.06 -21.56
C GLY A 268 4.45 -26.35 -20.80
N ARG A 269 4.42 -27.22 -19.77
CA ARG A 269 5.51 -27.47 -18.80
C ARG A 269 5.84 -26.29 -17.88
N VAL A 270 4.99 -25.25 -17.81
CA VAL A 270 5.13 -24.12 -16.88
C VAL A 270 4.13 -24.27 -15.74
N PRO A 271 4.56 -24.56 -14.49
CA PRO A 271 3.69 -24.63 -13.32
C PRO A 271 2.87 -23.35 -13.15
N SER A 272 1.55 -23.51 -13.09
CA SER A 272 0.62 -22.40 -12.96
C SER A 272 0.78 -21.70 -11.60
N HIS A 273 0.56 -20.38 -11.57
CA HIS A 273 0.58 -19.63 -10.30
C HIS A 273 -0.48 -20.14 -9.31
N ALA A 274 -1.63 -20.63 -9.80
CA ALA A 274 -2.65 -21.29 -8.99
C ALA A 274 -2.14 -22.60 -8.35
N PHE A 275 -1.41 -23.45 -9.08
CA PHE A 275 -0.76 -24.63 -8.50
C PHE A 275 0.26 -24.21 -7.43
N LEU A 276 1.15 -23.27 -7.75
CA LEU A 276 2.19 -22.80 -6.83
C LEU A 276 1.63 -22.13 -5.56
N ARG A 277 0.55 -21.35 -5.65
CA ARG A 277 -0.17 -20.79 -4.49
C ARG A 277 -0.86 -21.86 -3.63
N SER A 278 -1.17 -23.03 -4.21
CA SER A 278 -1.79 -24.15 -3.49
C SER A 278 -0.80 -25.09 -2.79
N LEU A 279 0.51 -24.82 -2.87
CA LEU A 279 1.55 -25.56 -2.18
C LEU A 279 1.80 -25.02 -0.76
N THR A 280 2.06 -25.92 0.19
CA THR A 280 2.58 -25.51 1.51
C THR A 280 3.99 -24.94 1.38
N ARG A 281 4.48 -24.24 2.41
CA ARG A 281 5.87 -23.75 2.42
C ARG A 281 6.89 -24.90 2.24
N ALA A 282 6.67 -26.06 2.87
CA ALA A 282 7.53 -27.23 2.70
C ALA A 282 7.52 -27.76 1.26
N GLN A 283 6.36 -27.72 0.59
CA GLN A 283 6.22 -28.14 -0.80
C GLN A 283 6.85 -27.15 -1.79
N LEU A 284 6.88 -25.85 -1.48
CA LEU A 284 7.63 -24.86 -2.27
C LEU A 284 9.16 -25.04 -2.14
N GLU A 285 9.65 -25.36 -0.94
CA GLU A 285 11.07 -25.72 -0.72
C GLU A 285 11.43 -27.04 -1.44
N LEU A 286 10.55 -28.06 -1.40
CA LEU A 286 10.70 -29.30 -2.16
C LEU A 286 10.76 -29.05 -3.67
N PHE A 287 9.77 -28.33 -4.23
CA PHE A 287 9.69 -27.99 -5.64
C PHE A 287 10.96 -27.24 -6.09
N THR A 288 11.31 -26.15 -5.40
CA THR A 288 12.48 -25.34 -5.80
C THR A 288 13.81 -26.09 -5.62
N GLY A 289 13.93 -26.93 -4.59
CA GLY A 289 15.07 -27.83 -4.39
C GLY A 289 15.22 -28.87 -5.51
N VAL A 290 14.12 -29.48 -5.98
CA VAL A 290 14.14 -30.40 -7.12
C VAL A 290 14.49 -29.67 -8.42
N CYS A 291 13.91 -28.49 -8.69
CA CYS A 291 14.28 -27.66 -9.84
C CYS A 291 15.79 -27.32 -9.86
N LEU A 292 16.38 -27.02 -8.70
CA LEU A 292 17.81 -26.76 -8.56
C LEU A 292 18.68 -28.02 -8.72
N ALA A 293 18.24 -29.18 -8.26
CA ALA A 293 18.93 -30.45 -8.50
C ALA A 293 18.86 -30.88 -9.99
N ALA A 294 17.69 -30.72 -10.61
CA ALA A 294 17.43 -31.11 -11.98
C ALA A 294 18.18 -30.23 -13.00
N ARG A 295 18.13 -28.90 -12.84
CA ARG A 295 18.67 -27.95 -13.82
C ARG A 295 19.86 -27.12 -13.34
N GLY A 296 19.94 -26.84 -12.04
CA GLY A 296 20.83 -25.84 -11.45
C GLY A 296 22.32 -26.13 -11.50
N ASN A 297 23.11 -25.14 -11.10
CA ASN A 297 24.58 -25.17 -11.07
C ASN A 297 25.18 -25.79 -9.78
N GLY A 298 24.42 -26.62 -9.07
CA GLY A 298 24.83 -27.25 -7.82
C GLY A 298 25.04 -26.29 -6.64
N ARG A 299 24.58 -25.03 -6.70
CA ARG A 299 24.73 -24.05 -5.60
C ARG A 299 23.48 -23.22 -5.30
N SER A 300 23.05 -22.35 -6.22
CA SER A 300 21.94 -21.42 -5.93
C SER A 300 21.31 -20.78 -7.17
N ALA A 301 21.60 -21.25 -8.39
CA ALA A 301 21.08 -20.67 -9.61
C ALA A 301 20.80 -21.73 -10.68
N LEU A 302 19.78 -21.46 -11.50
CA LEU A 302 19.39 -22.28 -12.64
C LEU A 302 19.07 -21.40 -13.86
N GLY A 303 18.97 -22.01 -15.03
CA GLY A 303 18.62 -21.32 -16.28
C GLY A 303 17.53 -22.07 -17.04
N HIS A 304 16.67 -21.31 -17.71
CA HIS A 304 15.61 -21.80 -18.60
C HIS A 304 15.61 -21.01 -19.92
N GLY A 305 15.17 -21.61 -21.02
CA GLY A 305 15.08 -20.95 -22.33
C GLY A 305 14.01 -19.86 -22.38
N THR A 306 12.83 -20.18 -21.87
CA THR A 306 11.66 -19.28 -21.77
C THR A 306 11.71 -18.40 -20.52
N ARG A 307 11.08 -17.22 -20.58
CA ARG A 307 11.02 -16.26 -19.47
C ARG A 307 9.99 -16.70 -18.43
N GLU A 308 8.87 -17.20 -18.92
CA GLU A 308 7.65 -17.58 -18.20
C GLU A 308 7.94 -18.70 -17.20
N ALA A 309 8.67 -19.72 -17.65
CA ALA A 309 9.15 -20.83 -16.82
C ALA A 309 10.18 -20.38 -15.76
N ALA A 310 10.99 -19.38 -16.06
CA ALA A 310 11.93 -18.79 -15.11
C ALA A 310 11.20 -17.91 -14.07
N GLU A 311 10.16 -17.18 -14.48
CA GLU A 311 9.33 -16.39 -13.58
C GLU A 311 8.45 -17.27 -12.67
N ALA A 312 7.92 -18.40 -13.15
CA ALA A 312 7.24 -19.39 -12.32
C ALA A 312 8.15 -19.96 -11.21
N PHE A 313 9.42 -20.28 -11.54
CA PHE A 313 10.40 -20.66 -10.52
C PHE A 313 10.76 -19.49 -9.57
N GLN A 314 10.85 -18.25 -10.08
CA GLN A 314 11.06 -17.06 -9.25
C GLN A 314 9.92 -16.86 -8.25
N PHE A 315 8.67 -17.04 -8.70
CA PHE A 315 7.44 -16.96 -7.90
C PHE A 315 7.44 -18.00 -6.78
N ALA A 316 7.70 -19.27 -7.10
CA ALA A 316 7.79 -20.35 -6.12
C ALA A 316 8.85 -20.07 -5.03
N ALA A 317 10.02 -19.58 -5.45
CA ALA A 317 11.11 -19.25 -4.53
C ALA A 317 10.77 -18.03 -3.62
N ILE A 318 10.09 -17.01 -4.15
CA ILE A 318 9.63 -15.86 -3.36
C ILE A 318 8.63 -16.31 -2.29
N LEU A 319 7.67 -17.18 -2.63
CA LEU A 319 6.68 -17.69 -1.67
C LEU A 319 7.30 -18.57 -0.57
N ALA A 320 8.32 -19.38 -0.91
CA ALA A 320 9.12 -20.10 0.09
C ALA A 320 9.87 -19.16 1.07
N GLY A 321 10.09 -17.90 0.67
CA GLY A 321 10.78 -16.86 1.45
C GLY A 321 12.19 -16.52 0.97
N HIS A 322 12.61 -16.99 -0.20
CA HIS A 322 13.94 -16.72 -0.76
C HIS A 322 13.98 -15.39 -1.51
N ALA A 323 15.04 -14.61 -1.29
CA ALA A 323 15.34 -13.46 -2.14
C ALA A 323 15.88 -13.94 -3.49
N THR A 324 15.44 -13.30 -4.57
CA THR A 324 15.72 -13.76 -5.94
C THR A 324 16.24 -12.63 -6.83
N SER A 325 16.92 -13.00 -7.90
CA SER A 325 17.10 -12.12 -9.05
C SER A 325 16.96 -12.91 -10.36
N LEU A 326 16.28 -12.32 -11.33
CA LEU A 326 16.12 -12.81 -12.70
C LEU A 326 17.01 -11.98 -13.62
N ARG A 327 17.83 -12.63 -14.46
CA ARG A 327 18.61 -11.95 -15.51
C ARG A 327 18.56 -12.74 -16.81
N HIS A 328 18.21 -12.07 -17.91
CA HIS A 328 18.43 -12.60 -19.25
C HIS A 328 19.94 -12.74 -19.51
N ARG A 329 20.36 -13.83 -20.16
CA ARG A 329 21.72 -13.99 -20.68
C ARG A 329 21.68 -14.16 -22.20
N PRO A 330 22.55 -13.46 -22.95
CA PRO A 330 22.69 -13.68 -24.38
C PRO A 330 23.12 -15.12 -24.68
N PRO A 331 22.88 -15.63 -25.90
CA PRO A 331 23.34 -16.95 -26.31
C PRO A 331 24.86 -17.11 -26.13
N GLY A 332 25.26 -18.32 -25.76
CA GLY A 332 26.65 -18.75 -25.72
C GLY A 332 26.98 -19.66 -26.91
N PRO A 333 28.26 -19.99 -27.17
CA PRO A 333 28.69 -20.69 -28.39
C PRO A 333 28.07 -22.07 -28.66
N ARG A 334 27.33 -22.64 -27.70
CA ARG A 334 26.61 -23.93 -27.81
C ARG A 334 25.24 -23.93 -27.11
N THR A 335 24.70 -22.76 -26.77
CA THR A 335 23.43 -22.63 -26.03
C THR A 335 22.69 -21.37 -26.45
N GLY A 336 21.40 -21.48 -26.76
CA GLY A 336 20.55 -20.32 -27.03
C GLY A 336 20.44 -19.33 -25.85
N PRO A 337 19.74 -18.19 -26.04
CA PRO A 337 19.45 -17.26 -24.96
C PRO A 337 18.78 -18.00 -23.79
N ARG A 338 19.11 -17.60 -22.56
CA ARG A 338 18.50 -18.19 -21.36
C ARG A 338 18.24 -17.17 -20.26
N TRP A 339 17.10 -17.31 -19.63
CA TRP A 339 16.72 -16.62 -18.41
C TRP A 339 17.31 -17.36 -17.20
N ARG A 340 18.14 -16.65 -16.43
CA ARG A 340 18.79 -17.20 -15.23
C ARG A 340 18.13 -16.63 -13.98
N VAL A 341 17.61 -17.51 -13.13
CA VAL A 341 17.20 -17.15 -11.76
C VAL A 341 18.33 -17.52 -10.80
N GLU A 342 18.57 -16.65 -9.83
CA GLU A 342 19.54 -16.85 -8.77
C GLU A 342 18.90 -16.54 -7.42
N LEU A 343 18.94 -17.52 -6.51
CA LEU A 343 18.60 -17.35 -5.11
C LEU A 343 19.75 -16.60 -4.42
N LEU A 344 19.43 -15.48 -3.80
CA LEU A 344 20.38 -14.57 -3.19
C LEU A 344 20.67 -15.02 -1.75
N ARG A 345 21.96 -15.08 -1.39
CA ARG A 345 22.44 -15.47 -0.04
C ARG A 345 22.02 -14.52 1.10
N ARG A 346 21.24 -13.48 0.82
CA ARG A 346 20.78 -12.48 1.79
C ARG A 346 19.39 -12.00 1.39
N ALA A 347 18.45 -11.99 2.35
CA ALA A 347 17.13 -11.40 2.19
C ALA A 347 17.11 -9.86 2.28
N HIS A 348 18.26 -9.19 2.13
CA HIS A 348 18.35 -7.73 2.22
C HIS A 348 19.54 -7.14 1.45
N VAL A 349 19.43 -5.86 1.09
CA VAL A 349 20.50 -4.99 0.58
C VAL A 349 20.63 -3.74 1.46
N SER A 350 21.85 -3.21 1.62
CA SER A 350 22.10 -1.91 2.27
C SER A 350 22.69 -0.97 1.22
N PRO A 351 21.89 -0.15 0.51
CA PRO A 351 22.35 0.55 -0.70
C PRO A 351 23.58 1.44 -0.48
N VAL A 352 23.55 2.31 0.53
CA VAL A 352 24.64 3.26 0.82
C VAL A 352 25.92 2.53 1.26
N ALA A 353 25.78 1.46 2.06
CA ALA A 353 26.92 0.62 2.47
C ALA A 353 27.39 -0.38 1.40
N ALA A 354 26.62 -0.58 0.33
CA ALA A 354 27.06 -1.31 -0.86
C ALA A 354 27.87 -0.38 -1.77
N ALA A 355 27.33 0.79 -2.12
CA ALA A 355 28.02 1.81 -2.92
C ALA A 355 29.34 2.25 -2.28
N ALA A 356 29.36 2.49 -0.96
CA ALA A 356 30.57 2.85 -0.23
C ALA A 356 31.62 1.72 -0.12
N ARG A 357 31.34 0.50 -0.58
CA ARG A 357 32.24 -0.67 -0.52
C ARG A 357 32.66 -1.19 -1.89
N THR A 358 31.90 -0.95 -2.96
CA THR A 358 32.22 -1.46 -4.29
C THR A 358 31.58 -0.62 -5.40
N PRO A 359 32.30 -0.33 -6.50
CA PRO A 359 31.72 0.34 -7.68
C PRO A 359 30.70 -0.52 -8.43
N ALA A 360 30.57 -1.82 -8.08
CA ALA A 360 29.53 -2.71 -8.61
C ALA A 360 28.13 -2.47 -7.98
N PHE A 361 27.98 -1.42 -7.17
CA PHE A 361 26.71 -0.89 -6.71
C PHE A 361 26.77 0.64 -6.76
N THR A 362 25.76 1.31 -7.31
CA THR A 362 25.68 2.77 -7.38
C THR A 362 24.42 3.29 -6.70
N VAL A 363 24.52 4.49 -6.14
CA VAL A 363 23.39 5.30 -5.67
C VAL A 363 23.62 6.70 -6.25
N ALA A 364 22.76 7.11 -7.19
CA ALA A 364 22.97 8.33 -7.98
C ALA A 364 21.64 9.00 -8.34
N PRO A 365 21.55 10.34 -8.27
CA PRO A 365 20.39 11.05 -8.80
C PRO A 365 20.36 10.98 -10.34
N GLU A 366 19.19 10.72 -10.91
CA GLU A 366 18.95 10.55 -12.34
C GLU A 366 17.84 11.50 -12.83
N SER A 367 18.04 12.09 -14.00
CA SER A 367 17.00 12.86 -14.69
C SER A 367 16.09 11.89 -15.44
N TYR A 368 14.80 11.85 -15.07
CA TYR A 368 13.83 10.90 -15.59
C TYR A 368 12.58 11.62 -16.11
N GLY A 369 12.17 11.28 -17.34
CA GLY A 369 11.05 11.95 -18.04
C GLY A 369 9.72 11.19 -18.03
N GLY A 370 9.72 9.90 -17.69
CA GLY A 370 8.54 9.02 -17.78
C GLY A 370 7.43 9.35 -16.77
N ARG A 371 6.35 8.57 -16.79
CA ARG A 371 5.33 8.58 -15.74
C ARG A 371 5.96 8.15 -14.41
N ILE A 372 5.39 8.56 -13.27
CA ILE A 372 5.66 7.86 -12.01
C ILE A 372 4.37 7.24 -11.51
N TRP A 373 4.44 6.23 -10.66
CA TRP A 373 3.27 5.55 -10.14
C TRP A 373 3.43 5.12 -8.68
N CYS A 374 2.32 4.82 -8.02
CA CYS A 374 2.30 4.13 -6.74
C CYS A 374 1.04 3.27 -6.59
N PRO A 375 1.15 1.99 -6.23
CA PRO A 375 0.01 1.23 -5.71
C PRO A 375 -0.26 1.64 -4.26
N THR A 376 -1.52 1.71 -3.87
CA THR A 376 -1.90 1.84 -2.44
C THR A 376 -2.43 0.50 -1.94
N THR A 377 -1.86 0.01 -0.84
CA THR A 377 -2.21 -1.27 -0.21
C THR A 377 -2.57 -1.06 1.26
N PRO A 378 -3.32 -1.98 1.90
CA PRO A 378 -3.67 -1.86 3.33
C PRO A 378 -2.45 -1.73 4.24
N ASP A 379 -1.41 -2.52 3.99
CA ASP A 379 -0.15 -2.46 4.76
C ASP A 379 0.70 -1.21 4.47
N GLY A 380 0.35 -0.45 3.43
CA GLY A 380 1.16 0.65 2.93
C GLY A 380 2.50 0.21 2.31
N THR A 381 2.66 -1.09 2.01
CA THR A 381 3.83 -1.74 1.40
C THR A 381 3.38 -2.70 0.28
N TRP A 382 4.27 -3.02 -0.65
CA TRP A 382 4.00 -3.94 -1.78
C TRP A 382 5.29 -4.53 -2.32
N LEU A 383 5.28 -5.76 -2.82
CA LEU A 383 6.46 -6.38 -3.42
C LEU A 383 6.66 -5.86 -4.84
N ALA A 384 7.70 -5.04 -5.00
CA ALA A 384 8.13 -4.46 -6.26
C ALA A 384 9.18 -5.33 -6.98
N ARG A 385 9.24 -5.25 -8.30
CA ARG A 385 10.34 -5.74 -9.13
C ARG A 385 10.77 -4.72 -10.17
N ARG A 386 12.07 -4.45 -10.27
CA ARG A 386 12.67 -3.65 -11.35
C ARG A 386 13.96 -4.31 -11.83
N ALA A 387 14.18 -4.34 -13.15
CA ALA A 387 15.30 -5.04 -13.81
C ALA A 387 15.53 -6.50 -13.33
N GLY A 388 14.45 -7.19 -12.93
CA GLY A 388 14.51 -8.57 -12.41
C GLY A 388 14.90 -8.72 -10.93
N THR A 389 15.09 -7.63 -10.19
CA THR A 389 15.41 -7.57 -8.73
C THR A 389 14.19 -7.13 -7.90
N VAL A 390 14.11 -7.45 -6.60
CA VAL A 390 12.82 -7.54 -5.84
C VAL A 390 12.86 -6.89 -4.42
N TYR A 391 11.86 -6.06 -3.99
CA TYR A 391 11.86 -5.24 -2.72
C TYR A 391 10.47 -4.60 -2.27
N PHE A 392 10.35 -3.66 -1.28
CA PHE A 392 9.08 -3.09 -0.66
C PHE A 392 9.03 -1.49 -0.35
N THR A 393 7.87 -0.73 -0.12
CA THR A 393 7.73 0.83 -0.10
C THR A 393 6.63 1.65 0.79
N GLY A 394 6.23 3.01 0.64
CA GLY A 394 5.14 3.87 1.39
C GLY A 394 4.76 5.46 1.13
N ASN A 395 3.81 6.17 1.91
CA ASN A 395 2.91 7.46 1.72
C ASN A 395 3.07 8.94 2.46
N SER A 396 2.11 9.99 2.49
CA SER A 396 2.23 11.51 2.99
C SER A 396 1.05 12.53 3.58
N PHE A 397 1.18 13.77 4.27
CA PHE A 397 0.13 14.79 4.92
C PHE A 397 0.55 16.29 5.56
N MET A 398 -0.33 17.32 6.01
CA MET A 398 -0.06 18.75 6.67
C MET A 398 -1.23 19.73 7.31
N CYS A 399 -1.01 20.95 8.02
CA CYS A 399 -1.95 22.01 8.73
C CYS A 399 -1.57 23.63 8.85
N CYS A 400 -2.04 24.57 9.82
CA CYS A 400 -2.01 26.14 9.80
C CYS A 400 -1.88 27.10 11.09
N ALA A 401 -1.47 28.40 10.93
CA ALA A 401 -1.05 29.44 11.94
C ALA A 401 -2.06 30.45 12.58
N HIS A 402 -3.34 30.49 12.20
CA HIS A 402 -4.29 31.56 12.59
C HIS A 402 -5.42 31.14 13.54
N GLY A 403 -5.31 29.99 14.22
CA GLY A 403 -6.43 29.34 14.92
C GLY A 403 -7.15 28.27 14.10
N TYR A 404 -6.89 28.21 12.79
CA TYR A 404 -7.60 27.34 11.88
C TYR A 404 -6.84 26.04 11.59
N VAL A 405 -7.48 24.92 11.89
CA VAL A 405 -7.09 23.61 11.36
C VAL A 405 -7.46 23.55 9.87
N LEU A 406 -6.54 23.19 8.98
CA LEU A 406 -6.82 23.03 7.55
C LEU A 406 -6.64 21.56 7.14
N GLU A 407 -7.73 20.95 6.67
CA GLU A 407 -7.73 19.52 6.34
C GLU A 407 -6.92 19.24 5.06
N GLY A 408 -6.03 18.24 5.10
CA GLY A 408 -5.33 17.66 3.94
C GLY A 408 -5.98 16.36 3.48
N ARG A 409 -5.28 15.22 3.66
CA ARG A 409 -5.87 13.88 3.39
C ARG A 409 -7.11 13.61 4.26
N GLY A 410 -7.10 14.10 5.49
CA GLY A 410 -8.28 14.16 6.36
C GLY A 410 -8.52 12.94 7.23
N LEU A 411 -9.71 12.88 7.82
CA LEU A 411 -10.14 11.81 8.70
C LEU A 411 -10.11 10.44 8.03
N TYR A 412 -9.72 9.44 8.81
CA TYR A 412 -9.67 8.04 8.42
C TYR A 412 -8.86 7.75 7.15
N ARG A 413 -7.82 8.54 6.84
CA ARG A 413 -6.91 8.31 5.69
C ARG A 413 -5.49 7.99 6.14
N GLN A 414 -4.75 7.26 5.30
CA GLN A 414 -3.35 6.96 5.55
C GLN A 414 -2.48 8.20 5.31
N GLN A 415 -1.69 8.58 6.31
CA GLN A 415 -0.90 9.80 6.33
C GLN A 415 0.55 9.59 5.91
N ALA A 416 1.29 10.70 5.80
CA ALA A 416 2.62 10.88 6.40
C ALA A 416 3.11 12.32 6.31
N ALA A 417 3.26 12.94 7.46
CA ALA A 417 4.54 13.57 7.66
C ALA A 417 5.47 12.68 8.52
N GLN A 418 5.00 11.55 9.09
CA GLN A 418 5.65 10.74 10.15
C GLN A 418 5.91 9.25 9.81
N PRO A 419 6.95 8.87 9.04
CA PRO A 419 7.31 7.46 8.85
C PRO A 419 7.38 6.66 10.17
N GLY A 420 6.45 5.72 10.37
CA GLY A 420 6.25 4.98 11.63
C GLY A 420 4.92 5.26 12.34
N GLY A 421 4.37 6.48 12.22
CA GLY A 421 3.10 6.90 12.85
C GLY A 421 1.91 7.03 11.88
N ASN A 422 2.02 6.57 10.64
CA ASN A 422 1.16 7.03 9.52
C ASN A 422 -0.23 6.41 9.39
N SER A 423 -0.43 5.23 9.95
CA SER A 423 -1.72 4.56 10.07
C SER A 423 -2.22 4.57 11.51
N THR A 424 -1.38 4.99 12.46
CA THR A 424 -1.62 4.94 13.90
C THR A 424 -1.88 6.31 14.50
N HIS A 425 -1.24 7.38 14.01
CA HIS A 425 -1.44 8.75 14.46
C HIS A 425 -1.88 9.63 13.28
N TYR A 426 -2.68 10.66 13.56
CA TYR A 426 -2.89 11.75 12.61
C TYR A 426 -1.66 12.67 12.58
N SER A 427 -1.49 13.47 11.53
CA SER A 427 -0.39 14.45 11.41
C SER A 427 -0.91 15.89 11.41
N VAL A 428 -0.11 16.81 11.93
CA VAL A 428 -0.39 18.24 12.00
C VAL A 428 0.89 19.03 11.73
N THR A 429 1.19 19.28 10.46
CA THR A 429 2.31 20.16 10.09
C THR A 429 1.92 21.60 10.38
N LEU A 430 2.67 22.27 11.26
CA LEU A 430 2.53 23.69 11.51
C LEU A 430 2.97 24.47 10.25
N ALA A 431 2.15 25.44 9.81
CA ALA A 431 2.49 26.36 8.72
C ALA A 431 3.48 27.44 9.20
N THR A 432 4.65 26.97 9.62
CA THR A 432 5.76 27.73 10.23
C THR A 432 7.07 27.03 9.90
N GLY A 433 8.10 27.80 9.55
CA GLY A 433 9.48 27.34 9.50
C GLY A 433 10.17 27.25 10.87
N PRO A 434 11.48 26.96 10.91
CA PRO A 434 12.26 26.90 12.15
C PRO A 434 12.31 28.21 12.96
N LYS A 435 12.13 29.38 12.34
CA LYS A 435 12.25 30.70 12.96
C LYS A 435 10.91 31.45 13.09
N ASP A 436 9.89 31.03 12.36
CA ASP A 436 8.55 31.65 12.37
C ASP A 436 7.92 31.72 13.77
N GLU A 437 6.93 32.60 13.92
CA GLU A 437 6.09 32.63 15.10
C GLU A 437 5.10 31.46 15.11
N ILE A 438 5.09 30.69 16.21
CA ILE A 438 4.02 29.74 16.53
C ILE A 438 3.09 30.50 17.48
N THR A 439 1.95 30.96 16.97
CA THR A 439 1.06 31.87 17.69
C THR A 439 0.25 31.12 18.76
N ALA A 440 -0.29 31.84 19.75
CA ALA A 440 -1.22 31.25 20.73
C ALA A 440 -2.44 30.61 20.04
N ALA A 441 -2.99 31.26 19.00
CA ALA A 441 -4.08 30.72 18.20
C ALA A 441 -3.68 29.43 17.47
N GLN A 442 -2.47 29.34 16.91
CA GLN A 442 -1.97 28.10 16.28
C GLN A 442 -1.84 26.96 17.29
N ILE A 443 -1.42 27.25 18.52
CA ILE A 443 -1.34 26.26 19.60
C ILE A 443 -2.74 25.75 19.96
N ASP A 444 -3.71 26.65 20.14
CA ASP A 444 -5.11 26.26 20.38
C ASP A 444 -5.75 25.53 19.20
N ALA A 445 -5.33 25.79 17.95
CA ALA A 445 -5.76 25.01 16.79
C ALA A 445 -5.31 23.54 16.86
N VAL A 446 -4.08 23.28 17.32
CA VAL A 446 -3.56 21.92 17.52
C VAL A 446 -4.28 21.24 18.69
N ARG A 447 -4.51 21.96 19.80
CA ARG A 447 -5.28 21.47 20.96
C ARG A 447 -6.72 21.12 20.59
N ALA A 448 -7.39 21.96 19.81
CA ALA A 448 -8.76 21.73 19.35
C ALA A 448 -8.86 20.56 18.35
N LEU A 449 -7.89 20.43 17.42
CA LEU A 449 -7.78 19.25 16.55
C LEU A 449 -7.61 17.97 17.39
N ARG A 450 -6.69 17.99 18.35
CA ARG A 450 -6.44 16.88 19.27
C ARG A 450 -7.69 16.53 20.08
N GLU A 451 -8.31 17.50 20.73
CA GLU A 451 -9.51 17.29 21.55
C GLU A 451 -10.65 16.68 20.73
N TRP A 452 -10.92 17.22 19.54
CA TRP A 452 -11.93 16.68 18.64
C TRP A 452 -11.61 15.25 18.18
N LEU A 453 -10.35 14.96 17.83
CA LEU A 453 -9.92 13.59 17.51
C LEU A 453 -10.09 12.63 18.71
N VAL A 454 -9.87 13.10 19.94
CA VAL A 454 -10.12 12.29 21.15
C VAL A 454 -11.61 12.04 21.34
N GLN A 455 -12.43 13.09 21.35
CA GLN A 455 -13.85 13.04 21.72
C GLN A 455 -14.72 12.37 20.64
N ASP A 456 -14.58 12.78 19.38
CA ASP A 456 -15.46 12.33 18.28
C ASP A 456 -14.92 11.08 17.55
N HIS A 457 -13.61 10.82 17.61
CA HIS A 457 -12.95 9.79 16.80
C HIS A 457 -12.18 8.73 17.62
N GLY A 458 -12.21 8.79 18.95
CA GLY A 458 -11.61 7.77 19.82
C GLY A 458 -10.08 7.65 19.70
N VAL A 459 -9.42 8.75 19.35
CA VAL A 459 -7.96 8.85 19.28
C VAL A 459 -7.39 9.09 20.68
N SER A 460 -6.17 8.61 20.94
CA SER A 460 -5.43 8.98 22.15
C SER A 460 -5.16 10.48 22.19
N GLY A 461 -5.20 11.07 23.38
CA GLY A 461 -4.77 12.45 23.62
C GLY A 461 -3.26 12.66 23.52
N ARG A 462 -2.47 11.66 23.12
CA ARG A 462 -1.03 11.83 23.01
C ARG A 462 -0.65 12.73 21.83
N VAL A 463 0.15 13.75 22.09
CA VAL A 463 0.84 14.55 21.06
C VAL A 463 2.31 14.16 21.04
N LEU A 464 2.87 14.12 19.84
CA LEU A 464 4.28 13.83 19.58
C LEU A 464 4.80 14.80 18.51
N GLY A 465 6.10 15.04 18.44
CA GLY A 465 6.74 15.67 17.30
C GLY A 465 7.15 14.62 16.27
N HIS A 466 7.46 15.05 15.04
CA HIS A 466 8.04 14.16 14.03
C HIS A 466 9.29 13.43 14.55
N ARG A 467 10.11 14.13 15.35
CA ARG A 467 11.36 13.57 15.88
C ARG A 467 11.20 12.45 16.91
N ASP A 468 9.98 12.22 17.43
CA ASP A 468 9.66 11.03 18.24
C ASP A 468 9.54 9.75 17.40
N PHE A 469 9.38 9.87 16.07
CA PHE A 469 9.24 8.73 15.16
C PHE A 469 10.53 8.45 14.36
N ILE A 470 11.26 9.49 13.94
CA ILE A 470 12.54 9.37 13.23
C ILE A 470 13.50 10.48 13.65
N SER A 471 14.82 10.29 13.52
CA SER A 471 15.76 11.41 13.73
C SER A 471 15.58 12.46 12.62
N THR A 472 15.15 13.68 12.98
CA THR A 472 14.92 14.79 12.06
C THR A 472 14.93 16.14 12.79
N SER A 473 15.21 17.22 12.07
CA SER A 473 15.05 18.59 12.60
C SER A 473 13.58 18.93 12.87
N CYS A 474 12.63 18.30 12.17
CA CYS A 474 11.19 18.48 12.31
C CYS A 474 10.69 18.10 13.73
N PRO A 475 9.77 18.85 14.37
CA PRO A 475 9.08 20.08 13.94
C PRO A 475 9.84 21.39 14.25
N GLY A 476 11.15 21.33 14.48
CA GLY A 476 11.96 22.45 14.97
C GLY A 476 11.90 22.59 16.50
N ASP A 477 12.96 23.14 17.09
CA ASP A 477 13.16 23.12 18.55
C ASP A 477 12.20 24.05 19.33
N LYS A 478 11.47 24.92 18.63
CA LYS A 478 10.38 25.73 19.19
C LYS A 478 9.10 24.91 19.36
N ALA A 479 8.66 24.25 18.28
CA ALA A 479 7.48 23.39 18.31
C ALA A 479 7.72 22.10 19.12
N TYR A 480 8.93 21.56 19.11
CA TYR A 480 9.21 20.33 19.85
C TYR A 480 9.20 20.53 21.37
N ARG A 481 9.70 21.67 21.88
CA ARG A 481 9.52 22.02 23.30
C ARG A 481 8.04 22.09 23.69
N MET A 482 7.17 22.60 22.82
CA MET A 482 5.71 22.62 23.01
C MET A 482 5.04 21.23 22.95
N VAL A 483 5.76 20.19 22.52
CA VAL A 483 5.38 18.79 22.69
C VAL A 483 5.89 18.30 24.06
N GLU A 484 7.16 18.52 24.37
CA GLU A 484 7.82 18.04 25.60
C GLU A 484 7.23 18.64 26.89
N ASP A 485 6.87 19.94 26.89
CA ASP A 485 6.24 20.63 28.02
C ASP A 485 4.72 20.39 28.10
N GLY A 486 4.16 19.58 27.19
CA GLY A 486 2.73 19.26 27.14
C GLY A 486 1.84 20.44 26.69
N THR A 487 2.40 21.53 26.13
CA THR A 487 1.64 22.68 25.63
C THR A 487 0.52 22.26 24.69
N PHE A 488 0.78 21.37 23.72
CA PHE A 488 -0.24 20.87 22.80
C PHE A 488 -1.21 19.84 23.42
N GLU A 489 -0.92 19.32 24.63
CA GLU A 489 -1.77 18.36 25.35
C GLU A 489 -2.75 19.00 26.35
N GLN A 490 -2.67 20.32 26.56
CA GLN A 490 -3.67 21.06 27.33
C GLN A 490 -5.03 21.10 26.60
N PRO A 491 -6.15 21.32 27.32
CA PRO A 491 -7.41 21.73 26.69
C PRO A 491 -7.20 23.01 25.85
N PRO A 492 -7.97 23.22 24.76
CA PRO A 492 -7.94 24.50 24.05
C PRO A 492 -8.40 25.64 25.00
N GLY A 493 -7.80 26.83 24.82
CA GLY A 493 -8.20 28.02 25.54
C GLY A 493 -9.65 28.42 25.30
N ALA A 494 -10.18 29.34 26.12
CA ALA A 494 -11.44 30.01 25.84
C ALA A 494 -11.34 30.72 24.48
N ASN A 495 -12.02 30.17 23.47
CA ASN A 495 -11.60 30.32 22.08
C ASN A 495 -11.78 31.76 21.54
N THR A 496 -10.67 32.49 21.43
CA THR A 496 -10.59 33.86 20.90
C THR A 496 -10.19 33.92 19.42
N GLY A 497 -10.17 32.79 18.69
CA GLY A 497 -9.67 32.70 17.32
C GLY A 497 -10.61 31.98 16.32
N GLY A 498 -11.51 32.74 15.68
CA GLY A 498 -12.06 32.36 14.37
C GLY A 498 -13.23 31.36 14.36
N THR A 499 -14.33 31.69 15.03
CA THR A 499 -15.57 30.88 14.98
C THR A 499 -16.24 30.93 13.60
N ASN A 500 -16.80 29.79 13.17
CA ASN A 500 -18.01 29.83 12.33
C ASN A 500 -19.10 30.46 13.20
N PRO A 501 -19.73 31.59 12.82
CA PRO A 501 -20.63 32.35 13.69
C PRO A 501 -21.84 31.55 14.17
N LEU A 502 -22.17 30.43 13.51
CA LEU A 502 -23.25 29.54 13.90
C LEU A 502 -22.85 28.57 15.03
N ILE A 503 -21.59 28.15 15.10
CA ILE A 503 -21.13 27.11 16.03
C ILE A 503 -20.85 27.75 17.39
N GLY A 504 -21.66 27.38 18.38
CA GLY A 504 -21.66 27.97 19.71
C GLY A 504 -23.02 28.54 20.11
N LEU A 505 -23.83 28.99 19.14
CA LEU A 505 -25.16 29.56 19.36
C LEU A 505 -26.06 28.65 20.19
N LYS A 506 -26.91 29.23 21.03
CA LYS A 506 -27.82 28.54 21.96
C LYS A 506 -29.11 29.32 22.15
N LYS A 507 -30.11 28.70 22.79
CA LYS A 507 -31.32 29.40 23.23
C LYS A 507 -30.98 30.68 24.01
N GLY A 508 -31.70 31.76 23.69
CA GLY A 508 -31.50 33.10 24.24
C GLY A 508 -30.49 33.99 23.51
N ASP A 509 -29.69 33.44 22.57
CA ASP A 509 -28.83 34.27 21.70
C ASP A 509 -29.66 34.99 20.61
N SER A 510 -29.14 36.08 20.06
CA SER A 510 -29.77 36.81 18.96
C SER A 510 -28.78 37.45 17.97
N GLY A 511 -29.26 37.80 16.77
CA GLY A 511 -28.51 38.51 15.73
C GLY A 511 -28.43 37.78 14.38
N GLU A 512 -27.64 38.31 13.45
CA GLU A 512 -27.53 37.78 12.07
C GLU A 512 -27.07 36.32 11.99
N ALA A 513 -26.24 35.87 12.94
CA ALA A 513 -25.86 34.47 13.06
C ALA A 513 -27.09 33.56 13.36
N VAL A 514 -28.03 34.04 14.17
CA VAL A 514 -29.28 33.30 14.44
C VAL A 514 -30.20 33.32 13.22
N LYS A 515 -30.28 34.43 12.47
CA LYS A 515 -31.02 34.47 11.19
C LYS A 515 -30.47 33.48 10.18
N ALA A 516 -29.15 33.42 10.02
CA ALA A 516 -28.49 32.47 9.13
C ALA A 516 -28.72 31.00 9.56
N LEU A 517 -28.85 30.72 10.86
CA LEU A 517 -29.33 29.43 11.36
C LEU A 517 -30.79 29.17 10.99
N GLN A 518 -31.70 30.11 11.26
CA GLN A 518 -33.14 29.98 10.94
C GLN A 518 -33.39 29.80 9.43
N GLU A 519 -32.61 30.45 8.56
CA GLU A 519 -32.65 30.22 7.12
C GLU A 519 -32.21 28.80 6.74
N LEU A 520 -31.11 28.29 7.30
CA LEU A 520 -30.72 26.89 7.10
C LEU A 520 -31.78 25.91 7.61
N LEU A 521 -32.52 26.24 8.67
CA LEU A 521 -33.63 25.44 9.17
C LEU A 521 -34.85 25.47 8.23
N ARG A 522 -35.13 26.63 7.62
CA ARG A 522 -36.12 26.78 6.54
C ARG A 522 -35.74 25.93 5.33
N TYR A 523 -34.47 25.97 4.88
CA TYR A 523 -33.98 25.12 3.77
C TYR A 523 -33.92 23.63 4.13
N ALA A 524 -33.86 23.26 5.41
CA ALA A 524 -34.00 21.88 5.90
C ALA A 524 -35.47 21.41 6.01
N GLY A 525 -36.45 22.21 5.55
CA GLY A 525 -37.87 21.88 5.58
C GLY A 525 -38.48 21.92 6.98
N GLN A 526 -37.98 22.78 7.87
CA GLN A 526 -38.46 22.94 9.25
C GLN A 526 -39.12 24.31 9.48
N LYS A 527 -39.71 24.90 8.43
CA LYS A 527 -40.30 26.25 8.44
C LYS A 527 -41.42 26.36 9.47
N GLU A 528 -42.26 25.34 9.57
CA GLU A 528 -43.43 25.28 10.44
C GLU A 528 -43.02 25.26 11.93
N ALA A 529 -41.87 24.64 12.22
CA ALA A 529 -41.31 24.56 13.58
C ALA A 529 -40.67 25.88 14.05
N LEU A 530 -40.36 26.81 13.15
CA LEU A 530 -39.92 28.17 13.50
C LEU A 530 -41.08 29.07 13.97
N GLY A 531 -42.34 28.63 13.78
CA GLY A 531 -43.53 29.39 14.16
C GLY A 531 -43.77 30.64 13.30
N GLU A 532 -44.68 31.50 13.75
CA GLU A 532 -45.13 32.68 12.99
C GLU A 532 -44.02 33.72 12.75
N HIS A 533 -42.99 33.77 13.61
CA HIS A 533 -41.89 34.72 13.52
C HIS A 533 -40.80 34.29 12.51
N GLY A 534 -40.63 32.99 12.28
CA GLY A 534 -39.78 32.44 11.21
C GLY A 534 -38.28 32.73 11.34
N VAL A 535 -37.84 33.84 10.72
CA VAL A 535 -36.43 34.27 10.64
C VAL A 535 -36.30 35.65 11.30
N ASP A 536 -36.59 35.70 12.59
CA ASP A 536 -36.57 36.93 13.40
C ASP A 536 -35.16 37.31 13.91
N GLY A 537 -34.23 36.35 13.95
CA GLY A 537 -32.92 36.50 14.54
C GLY A 537 -32.86 36.26 16.05
N HIS A 538 -33.87 35.61 16.65
CA HIS A 538 -33.91 35.24 18.06
C HIS A 538 -33.93 33.72 18.25
N TYR A 539 -33.05 33.21 19.13
CA TYR A 539 -32.95 31.77 19.39
C TYR A 539 -33.99 31.36 20.45
N GLY A 540 -35.27 31.44 20.09
CA GLY A 540 -36.38 30.96 20.90
C GLY A 540 -36.57 29.45 20.83
N ASP A 541 -37.65 28.96 21.45
CA ASP A 541 -38.02 27.55 21.42
C ASP A 541 -38.32 27.02 20.01
N GLY A 542 -38.87 27.85 19.11
CA GLY A 542 -39.08 27.48 17.70
C GLY A 542 -37.77 27.19 16.95
N THR A 543 -36.77 28.08 17.07
CA THR A 543 -35.43 27.89 16.49
C THR A 543 -34.77 26.60 16.99
N ALA A 544 -34.96 26.26 18.28
CA ALA A 544 -34.46 25.03 18.86
C ALA A 544 -35.24 23.79 18.40
N GLU A 545 -36.58 23.83 18.39
CA GLU A 545 -37.42 22.71 17.97
C GLU A 545 -37.21 22.40 16.48
N ALA A 546 -37.13 23.43 15.64
CA ALA A 546 -36.73 23.30 14.24
C ALA A 546 -35.35 22.63 14.12
N LEU A 547 -34.35 23.02 14.93
CA LEU A 547 -33.04 22.34 14.92
C LEU A 547 -33.13 20.88 15.39
N ARG A 548 -33.92 20.59 16.42
CA ARG A 548 -34.15 19.22 16.90
C ARG A 548 -34.80 18.36 15.81
N LEU A 549 -35.75 18.91 15.06
CA LEU A 549 -36.45 18.23 13.96
C LEU A 549 -35.60 18.09 12.69
N ALA A 550 -34.80 19.10 12.33
CA ALA A 550 -33.78 18.99 11.28
C ALA A 550 -32.79 17.85 11.58
N ARG A 551 -32.34 17.75 12.84
CA ARG A 551 -31.50 16.64 13.29
C ARG A 551 -32.24 15.29 13.23
N LYS A 552 -33.53 15.26 13.57
CA LYS A 552 -34.39 14.06 13.45
C LYS A 552 -34.55 13.59 12.00
N SER A 553 -34.70 14.50 11.03
CA SER A 553 -34.93 14.17 9.61
C SER A 553 -33.73 13.47 8.94
N VAL A 554 -32.53 13.58 9.52
CA VAL A 554 -31.32 12.83 9.13
C VAL A 554 -30.99 11.64 10.05
N GLY A 555 -31.93 11.22 10.90
CA GLY A 555 -31.80 10.00 11.71
C GLY A 555 -31.22 10.19 13.11
N SER A 556 -31.09 11.43 13.61
CA SER A 556 -30.73 11.67 15.00
C SER A 556 -31.85 11.22 15.95
N ALA A 557 -31.48 10.68 17.11
CA ALA A 557 -32.43 10.34 18.18
C ALA A 557 -33.18 11.57 18.74
N ALA A 558 -32.68 12.79 18.49
CA ALA A 558 -33.42 14.05 18.61
C ALA A 558 -34.23 14.21 19.91
N LYS A 559 -33.62 13.85 21.05
CA LYS A 559 -34.26 13.95 22.39
C LYS A 559 -34.57 15.41 22.75
N PRO A 560 -35.46 15.68 23.72
CA PRO A 560 -35.64 17.02 24.28
C PRO A 560 -34.30 17.68 24.64
N GLY A 561 -34.18 18.98 24.40
CA GLY A 561 -32.94 19.73 24.60
C GLY A 561 -31.88 19.60 23.48
N TYR A 562 -32.00 18.64 22.54
CA TYR A 562 -31.02 18.49 21.45
C TYR A 562 -31.09 19.60 20.38
N GLY A 563 -32.06 20.51 20.49
CA GLY A 563 -32.16 21.75 19.73
C GLY A 563 -31.52 22.96 20.40
N ASP A 564 -31.20 22.89 21.70
CA ASP A 564 -31.00 24.09 22.53
C ASP A 564 -29.61 24.73 22.37
N LYS A 565 -28.70 24.04 21.65
CA LYS A 565 -27.37 24.54 21.28
C LYS A 565 -26.90 24.00 19.93
N MET A 566 -26.41 24.90 19.09
CA MET A 566 -25.69 24.60 17.86
C MET A 566 -24.25 24.16 18.16
N THR A 567 -24.07 22.86 18.39
CA THR A 567 -22.75 22.20 18.41
C THR A 567 -22.28 21.89 16.98
N GLY A 568 -21.00 21.58 16.78
CA GLY A 568 -20.49 21.16 15.45
C GLY A 568 -21.22 19.93 14.89
N HIS A 569 -21.64 19.01 15.76
CA HIS A 569 -22.47 17.86 15.39
C HIS A 569 -23.91 18.26 15.00
N ALA A 570 -24.51 19.23 15.70
CA ALA A 570 -25.81 19.79 15.30
C ALA A 570 -25.73 20.51 13.94
N TYR A 571 -24.62 21.22 13.69
CA TYR A 571 -24.35 21.91 12.43
C TYR A 571 -24.20 20.93 11.26
N ALA A 572 -23.42 19.86 11.44
CA ALA A 572 -23.28 18.80 10.43
C ALA A 572 -24.61 18.13 10.10
N GLN A 573 -25.44 17.85 11.12
CA GLN A 573 -26.79 17.29 10.93
C GLN A 573 -27.74 18.28 10.24
N LEU A 574 -27.65 19.58 10.53
CA LEU A 574 -28.41 20.62 9.84
C LEU A 574 -28.05 20.71 8.35
N ILE A 575 -26.75 20.76 8.01
CA ILE A 575 -26.31 20.80 6.60
C ILE A 575 -26.76 19.53 5.85
N ALA A 576 -26.67 18.36 6.48
CA ALA A 576 -27.21 17.12 5.90
C ALA A 576 -28.74 17.16 5.71
N ALA A 577 -29.48 17.82 6.61
CA ALA A 577 -30.93 17.98 6.49
C ALA A 577 -31.31 18.93 5.35
N VAL A 578 -30.58 20.04 5.17
CA VAL A 578 -30.68 20.91 3.98
C VAL A 578 -30.43 20.10 2.72
N SER A 579 -29.31 19.38 2.61
CA SER A 579 -29.00 18.58 1.42
C SER A 579 -30.03 17.49 1.15
N ARG A 580 -30.60 16.84 2.18
CA ARG A 580 -31.67 15.84 2.03
C ARG A 580 -33.01 16.45 1.61
N HIS A 581 -33.33 17.66 2.06
CA HIS A 581 -34.57 18.33 1.69
C HIS A 581 -34.51 18.88 0.26
N GLN A 582 -33.44 19.60 -0.07
CA GLN A 582 -33.21 20.25 -1.37
C GLN A 582 -32.84 19.29 -2.51
N SER A 583 -32.79 17.98 -2.27
CA SER A 583 -32.55 16.93 -3.29
C SER A 583 -33.78 16.07 -3.61
N ARG A 584 -34.94 16.39 -3.05
CA ARG A 584 -36.22 15.84 -3.50
C ARG A 584 -36.66 16.55 -4.78
N PRO A 585 -37.12 15.84 -5.82
CA PRO A 585 -37.78 16.48 -6.96
C PRO A 585 -39.09 17.13 -6.47
N GLU A 586 -39.43 18.29 -7.02
CA GLU A 586 -40.70 18.96 -6.74
C GLU A 586 -41.87 18.09 -7.23
N SER A 587 -42.86 17.87 -6.36
CA SER A 587 -44.09 17.18 -6.73
C SER A 587 -44.93 18.06 -7.65
N THR A 588 -45.18 17.59 -8.87
CA THR A 588 -46.01 18.28 -9.87
C THR A 588 -47.49 18.25 -9.48
N GLU A 589 -47.88 19.10 -8.54
CA GLU A 589 -49.26 19.27 -8.06
C GLU A 589 -49.84 20.62 -8.51
N ALA A 590 -49.65 20.92 -9.80
CA ALA A 590 -50.10 22.13 -10.48
C ALA A 590 -50.79 21.80 -11.83
N ALA A 591 -51.65 20.78 -11.83
CA ALA A 591 -52.38 20.29 -13.01
C ALA A 591 -53.73 19.63 -12.66
N ALA A 592 -54.51 20.25 -11.76
CA ALA A 592 -55.84 19.79 -11.37
C ALA A 592 -56.77 20.97 -10.96
N ALA A 593 -57.09 21.81 -11.94
CA ALA A 593 -58.12 22.86 -11.88
C ALA A 593 -58.79 22.98 -13.26
#